data_AF-A0A845GQ84-F1
#
_entry.id   AF-A0A845GQ84-F1
#
_cell.length_a   1.000
_cell.length_b   1.000
_cell.length_c   1.000
_cell.angle_alpha   90.00
_cell.angle_beta   90.00
_cell.angle_gamma   90.00
#
_symmetry.space_group_name_H-M   'P 1'
#
loop_
_entity.id
_entity.type
_entity.pdbx_description
1 polymer ?
#
loop_
_entity_poly.entity_id
_entity_poly.type
_entity_poly.pdbx_seq_one_letter_code
_entity_poly.pdbx_strand_id
1 'polypeptide(L)'
;MSFNKKHYLPIAAVAGATAIAVASLMAYKARSERQQVDFITRFYSSHLGDTRRAPPPPGTFYSTELEDLLATNHELCGKLARNDGTCGHDADGDGLLNLGKASFKAAYAGNGNVDVSFNAVPGQGDNYRRKIRFVLTLEDAGWRVDDMLFGANALRRDVQHENETLLARPRTSSGTTTRAASPP
;
A
#
# COMPACT_ATOMS: atom_id res chain seq x y z
N MET A 1 -5.26 -29.84 57.72
CA MET A 1 -4.45 -28.88 56.94
C MET A 1 -5.15 -27.52 56.98
N SER A 2 -4.58 -26.54 57.69
CA SER A 2 -5.16 -25.19 57.80
C SER A 2 -4.57 -24.32 56.68
N PHE A 3 -5.41 -23.90 55.73
CA PHE A 3 -5.00 -23.04 54.62
C PHE A 3 -4.84 -21.59 55.08
N ASN A 4 -3.64 -21.02 54.90
CA ASN A 4 -3.27 -19.71 55.42
C ASN A 4 -3.81 -18.56 54.57
N LYS A 5 -5.01 -18.05 54.91
CA LYS A 5 -5.77 -17.00 54.21
C LYS A 5 -4.95 -15.74 53.86
N LYS A 6 -3.88 -15.41 54.62
CA LYS A 6 -3.01 -14.24 54.36
C LYS A 6 -2.30 -14.24 53.01
N HIS A 7 -2.10 -15.41 52.40
CA HIS A 7 -1.36 -15.53 51.13
C HIS A 7 -2.28 -15.75 49.92
N TYR A 8 -3.55 -16.13 50.13
CA TYR A 8 -4.49 -16.39 49.04
C TYR A 8 -5.03 -15.13 48.39
N LEU A 9 -5.34 -14.11 49.18
CA LEU A 9 -5.83 -12.82 48.71
C LEU A 9 -4.85 -12.13 47.74
N PRO A 10 -3.54 -12.00 48.04
CA PRO A 10 -2.60 -11.40 47.11
C PRO A 10 -2.36 -12.27 45.87
N ILE A 11 -2.30 -13.59 45.99
CA ILE A 11 -2.12 -14.50 44.84
C ILE A 11 -3.33 -14.47 43.90
N ALA A 12 -4.55 -14.51 44.45
CA ALA A 12 -5.77 -14.41 43.67
C ALA A 12 -5.91 -13.03 42.99
N ALA A 13 -5.50 -11.95 43.66
CA ALA A 13 -5.48 -10.62 43.08
C ALA A 13 -4.47 -10.51 41.91
N VAL A 14 -3.26 -11.06 42.06
CA VAL A 14 -2.25 -11.07 40.99
C VAL A 14 -2.70 -11.93 39.81
N ALA A 15 -3.25 -13.11 40.06
CA ALA A 15 -3.80 -13.97 39.01
C ALA A 15 -4.96 -13.30 38.27
N GLY A 16 -5.88 -12.66 39.00
CA GLY A 16 -6.99 -11.90 38.43
C GLY A 16 -6.52 -10.72 37.58
N ALA A 17 -5.58 -9.91 38.09
CA ALA A 17 -5.01 -8.78 37.35
C ALA A 17 -4.27 -9.23 36.08
N THR A 18 -3.54 -10.34 36.15
CA THR A 18 -2.84 -10.91 34.98
C THR A 18 -3.84 -11.36 33.92
N ALA A 19 -4.91 -12.05 34.31
CA ALA A 19 -5.96 -12.48 33.38
C ALA A 19 -6.62 -11.28 32.68
N ILE A 20 -6.90 -10.19 33.41
CA ILE A 20 -7.47 -8.95 32.86
C ILE A 20 -6.48 -8.29 31.88
N ALA A 21 -5.20 -8.21 32.23
CA ALA A 21 -4.17 -7.64 31.37
C ALA A 21 -4.02 -8.40 30.05
N VAL A 22 -3.98 -9.74 30.11
CA VAL A 22 -3.92 -10.61 28.92
C VAL A 22 -5.17 -10.43 28.05
N ALA A 23 -6.36 -10.44 28.65
CA ALA A 23 -7.61 -10.23 27.91
C ALA A 23 -7.64 -8.85 27.23
N SER A 24 -7.17 -7.81 27.91
CA SER A 24 -7.08 -6.45 27.37
C SER A 24 -6.11 -6.36 26.20
N LEU A 25 -4.95 -7.02 26.30
CA LEU A 25 -3.97 -7.07 25.21
C LEU A 25 -4.51 -7.83 23.99
N MET A 26 -5.21 -8.94 24.20
CA MET A 26 -5.82 -9.72 23.11
C MET A 26 -6.94 -8.95 22.43
N ALA A 27 -7.78 -8.24 23.21
CA ALA A 27 -8.82 -7.38 22.67
C ALA A 27 -8.24 -6.21 21.87
N TYR A 28 -7.15 -5.60 22.37
CA TYR A 28 -6.43 -4.54 21.67
C TYR A 28 -5.84 -5.04 20.34
N LYS A 29 -5.18 -6.21 20.36
CA LYS A 29 -4.61 -6.84 19.17
C LYS A 29 -5.71 -7.13 18.14
N ALA A 30 -6.78 -7.81 18.52
CA ALA A 30 -7.89 -8.13 17.61
C ALA A 30 -8.55 -6.87 17.02
N ARG A 31 -8.67 -5.79 17.82
CA ARG A 31 -9.16 -4.50 17.33
C ARG A 31 -8.20 -3.89 16.30
N SER A 32 -6.91 -3.88 16.57
CA SER A 32 -5.89 -3.37 15.65
C SER A 32 -5.89 -4.13 14.33
N GLU A 33 -5.93 -5.47 14.38
CA GLU A 33 -6.00 -6.33 13.19
C GLU A 33 -7.23 -6.01 12.34
N ARG A 34 -8.39 -5.86 12.98
CA ARG A 34 -9.63 -5.48 12.30
C ARG A 34 -9.53 -4.09 11.68
N GLN A 35 -8.96 -3.11 12.38
CA GLN A 35 -8.78 -1.76 11.87
C GLN A 35 -7.92 -1.70 10.59
N GLN A 36 -6.90 -2.56 10.48
CA GLN A 36 -6.05 -2.66 9.29
C GLN A 36 -6.83 -3.19 8.09
N VAL A 37 -7.58 -4.28 8.27
CA VAL A 37 -8.43 -4.86 7.21
C VAL A 37 -9.53 -3.87 6.82
N ASP A 38 -10.17 -3.22 7.80
CA ASP A 38 -11.21 -2.22 7.57
C ASP A 38 -10.66 -0.96 6.87
N PHE A 39 -9.40 -0.58 7.10
CA PHE A 39 -8.75 0.52 6.40
C PHE A 39 -8.61 0.22 4.90
N ILE A 40 -8.00 -0.91 4.54
CA ILE A 40 -7.85 -1.33 3.14
C ILE A 40 -9.19 -1.56 2.46
N THR A 41 -10.12 -2.24 3.15
CA THR A 41 -11.45 -2.52 2.59
C THR A 41 -12.22 -1.23 2.31
N ARG A 42 -12.16 -0.24 3.22
CA ARG A 42 -12.82 1.06 3.01
C ARG A 42 -12.24 1.81 1.83
N PHE A 43 -10.91 1.86 1.69
CA PHE A 43 -10.26 2.47 0.54
C PHE A 43 -10.77 1.87 -0.77
N TYR A 44 -10.71 0.54 -0.91
CA TYR A 44 -11.21 -0.13 -2.12
C TYR A 44 -12.71 0.15 -2.34
N SER A 45 -13.53 0.19 -1.28
CA SER A 45 -14.99 0.40 -1.40
C SER A 45 -15.35 1.81 -1.85
N SER A 46 -14.64 2.83 -1.36
CA SER A 46 -14.88 4.22 -1.73
C SER A 46 -14.22 4.61 -3.04
N HIS A 47 -12.97 4.18 -3.24
CA HIS A 47 -12.13 4.63 -4.33
C HIS A 47 -12.47 3.97 -5.67
N LEU A 48 -12.87 2.69 -5.66
CA LEU A 48 -13.24 1.97 -6.88
C LEU A 48 -14.74 2.02 -7.18
N GLY A 49 -15.52 2.58 -6.25
CA GLY A 49 -16.92 2.95 -6.48
C GLY A 49 -17.07 4.27 -7.26
N ASP A 50 -16.04 5.13 -7.24
CA ASP A 50 -15.97 6.34 -8.04
C ASP A 50 -15.33 6.02 -9.40
N THR A 51 -15.98 6.45 -10.48
CA THR A 51 -15.51 6.20 -11.86
C THR A 51 -14.34 7.13 -12.25
N ARG A 52 -13.96 8.07 -11.38
CA ARG A 52 -12.84 8.97 -11.60
C ARG A 52 -11.55 8.36 -11.08
N ARG A 53 -10.63 8.08 -12.00
CA ARG A 53 -9.24 7.66 -11.74
C ARG A 53 -8.40 8.83 -11.23
N ALA A 54 -8.67 9.26 -10.00
CA ALA A 54 -7.80 10.22 -9.32
C ALA A 54 -6.99 9.46 -8.27
N PRO A 55 -5.69 9.74 -8.09
CA PRO A 55 -4.94 9.28 -6.93
C PRO A 55 -5.70 9.62 -5.63
N PRO A 56 -5.54 8.82 -4.55
CA PRO A 56 -6.09 9.20 -3.26
C PRO A 56 -5.64 10.62 -2.88
N PRO A 57 -6.50 11.41 -2.20
CA PRO A 57 -6.05 12.69 -1.66
C PRO A 57 -4.83 12.49 -0.74
N PRO A 58 -3.87 13.41 -0.74
CA PRO A 58 -2.71 13.33 0.15
C PRO A 58 -3.09 13.16 1.62
N GLY A 59 -2.30 12.38 2.35
CA GLY A 59 -2.50 12.06 3.77
C GLY A 59 -3.64 11.09 4.06
N THR A 60 -4.29 10.49 3.04
CA THR A 60 -5.48 9.63 3.26
C THR A 60 -5.20 8.13 3.13
N PHE A 61 -4.26 7.72 2.29
CA PHE A 61 -4.04 6.30 1.99
C PHE A 61 -2.59 5.86 2.14
N TYR A 62 -1.66 6.57 1.51
CA TYR A 62 -0.24 6.24 1.57
C TYR A 62 0.44 6.87 2.80
N SER A 63 1.55 6.27 3.23
CA SER A 63 2.41 6.84 4.27
C SER A 63 3.03 8.14 3.76
N THR A 64 3.39 9.04 4.66
CA THR A 64 4.02 10.32 4.28
C THR A 64 5.27 10.06 3.42
N GLU A 65 6.09 9.08 3.80
CA GLU A 65 7.31 8.73 3.05
C GLU A 65 7.00 8.15 1.66
N LEU A 66 5.95 7.33 1.51
CA LEU A 66 5.56 6.80 0.21
C LEU A 66 4.93 7.89 -0.67
N GLU A 67 4.15 8.80 -0.10
CA GLU A 67 3.62 9.97 -0.83
C GLU A 67 4.74 10.84 -1.39
N ASP A 68 5.77 11.14 -0.59
CA ASP A 68 6.93 11.92 -1.05
C ASP A 68 7.68 11.21 -2.18
N LEU A 69 7.84 9.89 -2.09
CA LEU A 69 8.48 9.08 -3.12
C LEU A 69 7.69 9.09 -4.44
N LEU A 70 6.37 8.93 -4.36
CA LEU A 70 5.46 8.97 -5.50
C LEU A 70 5.39 10.38 -6.12
N ALA A 71 5.36 11.43 -5.29
CA ALA A 71 5.38 12.82 -5.75
C ALA A 71 6.69 13.15 -6.48
N THR A 72 7.83 12.71 -5.94
CA THR A 72 9.14 12.85 -6.59
C THR A 72 9.16 12.16 -7.95
N ASN A 73 8.62 10.94 -8.02
CA ASN A 73 8.51 10.20 -9.27
C ASN A 73 7.65 10.92 -10.30
N HIS A 74 6.49 11.42 -9.91
CA HIS A 74 5.62 12.20 -10.77
C HIS A 74 6.32 13.47 -11.31
N GLU A 75 7.06 14.18 -10.45
CA GLU A 75 7.84 15.36 -10.84
C GLU A 75 8.97 15.01 -11.82
N LEU A 76 9.72 13.94 -11.55
CA LEU A 76 10.80 13.47 -12.43
C LEU A 76 10.24 13.02 -13.79
N CYS A 77 9.13 12.29 -13.81
CA CYS A 77 8.44 11.93 -15.03
C CYS A 77 8.02 13.17 -15.83
N GLY A 78 7.38 14.15 -15.20
CA GLY A 78 6.97 15.39 -15.87
C GLY A 78 8.12 16.21 -16.47
N LYS A 79 9.33 16.10 -15.89
CA LYS A 79 10.52 16.84 -16.34
C LYS A 79 11.40 16.09 -17.31
N LEU A 80 11.51 14.76 -17.17
CA LEU A 80 12.55 13.95 -17.78
C LEU A 80 12.01 12.84 -18.67
N ALA A 81 10.73 12.48 -18.56
CA ALA A 81 10.11 11.55 -19.50
C ALA A 81 10.01 12.20 -20.88
N ARG A 82 10.28 11.41 -21.92
CA ARG A 82 10.00 11.82 -23.29
C ARG A 82 8.50 11.65 -23.55
N ASN A 83 7.94 12.45 -24.46
CA ASN A 83 6.52 12.41 -24.87
C ASN A 83 6.03 11.05 -25.45
N ASP A 84 6.87 10.02 -25.46
CA ASP A 84 6.63 8.69 -26.03
C ASP A 84 6.55 7.56 -25.00
N GLY A 85 6.73 7.83 -23.69
CA GLY A 85 6.68 6.81 -22.63
C GLY A 85 5.61 7.09 -21.58
N THR A 86 4.83 6.06 -21.24
CA THR A 86 4.05 6.02 -19.99
C THR A 86 5.05 5.99 -18.82
N CYS A 87 5.06 7.02 -17.98
CA CYS A 87 6.02 7.18 -16.87
C CYS A 87 5.25 7.43 -15.57
N GLY A 88 5.63 6.71 -14.52
CA GLY A 88 5.08 6.84 -13.18
C GLY A 88 4.02 5.81 -12.80
N HIS A 89 3.89 5.57 -11.49
CA HIS A 89 3.13 4.47 -10.89
C HIS A 89 1.65 4.40 -11.31
N ASP A 90 1.02 5.55 -11.61
CA ASP A 90 -0.41 5.64 -11.96
C ASP A 90 -0.67 5.76 -13.47
N ALA A 91 0.38 5.76 -14.30
CA ALA A 91 0.28 6.18 -15.69
C ALA A 91 -0.39 5.14 -16.61
N ASP A 92 -0.39 3.85 -16.23
CA ASP A 92 -1.03 2.77 -17.00
C ASP A 92 -2.51 2.55 -16.67
N GLY A 93 -3.08 3.35 -15.76
CA GLY A 93 -4.54 3.46 -15.56
C GLY A 93 -5.26 2.12 -15.45
N ASP A 94 -4.99 1.38 -14.36
CA ASP A 94 -5.64 0.10 -14.10
C ASP A 94 -7.19 0.20 -14.17
N GLY A 95 -7.79 -0.81 -14.81
CA GLY A 95 -9.22 -0.86 -15.11
C GLY A 95 -10.13 -0.80 -13.88
N LEU A 96 -11.36 -0.33 -14.08
CA LEU A 96 -12.40 -0.22 -13.05
C LEU A 96 -12.63 -1.56 -12.33
N LEU A 97 -12.49 -1.57 -11.01
CA LEU A 97 -12.79 -2.73 -10.16
C LEU A 97 -14.15 -2.57 -9.49
N ASN A 98 -15.19 -3.24 -10.00
CA ASN A 98 -16.41 -3.41 -9.21
C ASN A 98 -16.16 -4.48 -8.14
N LEU A 99 -15.99 -4.10 -6.87
CA LEU A 99 -15.59 -5.04 -5.80
C LEU A 99 -16.50 -6.26 -5.65
N GLY A 100 -17.82 -6.06 -5.77
CA GLY A 100 -18.79 -7.14 -5.65
C GLY A 100 -18.64 -8.17 -6.76
N LYS A 101 -18.35 -7.73 -7.99
CA LYS A 101 -18.07 -8.61 -9.13
C LYS A 101 -16.63 -9.14 -9.12
N ALA A 102 -15.70 -8.39 -8.53
CA ALA A 102 -14.28 -8.71 -8.45
C ALA A 102 -13.95 -9.76 -7.38
N SER A 103 -14.94 -10.30 -6.64
CA SER A 103 -14.67 -11.27 -5.56
C SER A 103 -13.60 -10.76 -4.57
N PHE A 104 -13.66 -9.46 -4.22
CA PHE A 104 -12.67 -8.83 -3.35
C PHE A 104 -12.62 -9.50 -1.97
N LYS A 105 -11.40 -9.79 -1.49
CA LYS A 105 -11.13 -10.31 -0.14
C LYS A 105 -9.91 -9.59 0.42
N ALA A 106 -9.99 -9.19 1.68
CA ALA A 106 -8.87 -8.67 2.46
C ALA A 106 -8.74 -9.48 3.74
N ALA A 107 -7.51 -9.82 4.13
CA ALA A 107 -7.22 -10.59 5.32
C ALA A 107 -5.95 -10.06 6.01
N TYR A 108 -5.97 -10.02 7.34
CA TYR A 108 -4.78 -9.69 8.10
C TYR A 108 -3.71 -10.77 7.91
N ALA A 109 -2.47 -10.35 7.65
CA ALA A 109 -1.33 -11.21 7.33
C ALA A 109 -0.19 -11.09 8.35
N GLY A 110 -0.40 -10.42 9.48
CA GLY A 110 0.63 -10.27 10.53
C GLY A 110 1.51 -9.04 10.33
N ASN A 111 2.02 -8.48 11.44
CA ASN A 111 3.05 -7.42 11.43
C ASN A 111 2.70 -6.21 10.57
N GLY A 112 1.45 -5.72 10.66
CA GLY A 112 1.01 -4.59 9.85
C GLY A 112 0.71 -4.95 8.39
N ASN A 113 0.67 -6.23 8.02
CA ASN A 113 0.38 -6.63 6.64
C ASN A 113 -1.09 -7.00 6.44
N VAL A 114 -1.63 -6.63 5.28
CA VAL A 114 -2.96 -7.04 4.83
C VAL A 114 -2.85 -7.65 3.43
N ASP A 115 -3.22 -8.91 3.31
CA ASP A 115 -3.30 -9.61 2.02
C ASP A 115 -4.65 -9.35 1.37
N VAL A 116 -4.62 -8.86 0.15
CA VAL A 116 -5.78 -8.62 -0.69
C VAL A 116 -5.76 -9.53 -1.89
N SER A 117 -6.94 -10.03 -2.26
CA SER A 117 -7.14 -10.69 -3.54
C SER A 117 -8.45 -10.25 -4.19
N PHE A 118 -8.41 -10.04 -5.49
CA PHE A 118 -9.59 -9.71 -6.29
C PHE A 118 -9.36 -10.14 -7.75
N ASN A 119 -10.42 -10.24 -8.51
CA ASN A 119 -10.40 -10.50 -9.94
C ASN A 119 -10.50 -9.16 -10.68
N ALA A 120 -9.42 -8.78 -11.38
CA ALA A 120 -9.38 -7.52 -12.12
C ALA A 120 -10.34 -7.48 -13.31
N VAL A 121 -10.73 -8.65 -13.84
CA VAL A 121 -11.69 -8.78 -14.93
C VAL A 121 -12.75 -9.81 -14.53
N PRO A 122 -13.78 -9.39 -13.77
CA PRO A 122 -14.85 -10.28 -13.32
C PRO A 122 -15.42 -11.16 -14.44
N GLY A 123 -15.54 -12.46 -14.19
CA GLY A 123 -16.10 -13.43 -15.14
C GLY A 123 -15.10 -14.03 -16.14
N GLN A 124 -13.87 -13.54 -16.23
CA GLN A 124 -12.83 -14.07 -17.14
C GLN A 124 -11.91 -15.13 -16.50
N GLY A 125 -12.32 -15.70 -15.37
CA GLY A 125 -11.58 -16.75 -14.68
C GLY A 125 -10.38 -16.26 -13.86
N ASP A 126 -9.57 -17.20 -13.37
CA ASP A 126 -8.54 -16.96 -12.34
C ASP A 126 -7.25 -16.32 -12.85
N ASN A 127 -7.04 -16.28 -14.18
CA ASN A 127 -5.87 -15.64 -14.79
C ASN A 127 -5.82 -14.13 -14.53
N TYR A 128 -6.97 -13.52 -14.21
CA TYR A 128 -7.10 -12.10 -13.88
C TYR A 128 -7.13 -11.85 -12.37
N ARG A 129 -6.89 -12.90 -11.56
CA ARG A 129 -6.82 -12.76 -10.11
C ARG A 129 -5.53 -12.05 -9.72
N ARG A 130 -5.68 -10.88 -9.10
CA ARG A 130 -4.62 -10.12 -8.48
C ARG A 130 -4.50 -10.51 -7.02
N LYS A 131 -3.27 -10.57 -6.53
CA LYS A 131 -2.93 -10.72 -5.12
C LYS A 131 -1.93 -9.62 -4.77
N ILE A 132 -2.24 -8.84 -3.75
CA ILE A 132 -1.43 -7.72 -3.30
C ILE A 132 -1.29 -7.84 -1.79
N ARG A 133 -0.08 -7.70 -1.27
CA ARG A 133 0.15 -7.51 0.17
C ARG A 133 0.42 -6.04 0.44
N PHE A 134 -0.44 -5.42 1.24
CA PHE A 134 -0.23 -4.08 1.75
C PHE A 134 0.61 -4.15 3.01
N VAL A 135 1.70 -3.40 3.05
CA VAL A 135 2.51 -3.17 4.26
C VAL A 135 2.00 -1.88 4.88
N LEU A 136 1.51 -1.94 6.11
CA LEU A 136 0.92 -0.80 6.80
C LEU A 136 1.83 -0.27 7.90
N THR A 137 1.86 1.05 8.01
CA THR A 137 2.44 1.77 9.13
C THR A 137 1.35 2.55 9.88
N LEU A 138 1.54 2.77 11.17
CA LEU A 138 0.63 3.58 11.98
C LEU A 138 1.21 4.98 12.11
N GLU A 139 0.54 5.96 11.50
CA GLU A 139 0.86 7.38 11.63
C GLU A 139 -0.15 8.08 12.56
N ASP A 140 0.08 9.36 12.87
CA ASP A 140 -0.77 10.16 13.76
C ASP A 140 -2.25 10.14 13.33
N ALA A 141 -2.50 10.13 12.03
CA ALA A 141 -3.84 10.11 11.44
C ALA A 141 -4.37 8.68 11.17
N GLY A 142 -3.71 7.64 11.70
CA GLY A 142 -4.10 6.24 11.62
C GLY A 142 -3.25 5.40 10.66
N TRP A 143 -3.76 4.21 10.30
CA TRP A 143 -3.07 3.30 9.38
C TRP A 143 -2.85 3.94 8.01
N ARG A 144 -1.67 3.72 7.44
CA ARG A 144 -1.27 4.14 6.10
C ARG A 144 -0.54 3.01 5.38
N VAL A 145 -0.65 2.97 4.07
CA VAL A 145 0.11 2.04 3.21
C VAL A 145 1.52 2.58 3.03
N ASP A 146 2.51 1.85 3.53
CA ASP A 146 3.92 2.17 3.33
C ASP A 146 4.51 1.47 2.10
N ASP A 147 4.04 0.27 1.78
CA ASP A 147 4.47 -0.47 0.58
C ASP A 147 3.36 -1.40 0.07
N MET A 148 3.48 -1.80 -1.19
CA MET A 148 2.58 -2.74 -1.85
C MET A 148 3.41 -3.81 -2.55
N LEU A 149 3.20 -5.07 -2.18
CA LEU A 149 3.92 -6.21 -2.76
C LEU A 149 3.02 -6.98 -3.72
N PHE A 150 3.50 -7.19 -4.94
CA PHE A 150 2.77 -7.89 -6.00
C PHE A 150 3.70 -8.85 -6.73
N GLY A 151 3.63 -10.13 -6.37
CA GLY A 151 4.58 -11.14 -6.85
C GLY A 151 5.97 -10.90 -6.27
N ALA A 152 6.97 -10.73 -7.14
CA ALA A 152 8.36 -10.43 -6.75
C ALA A 152 8.64 -8.93 -6.59
N ASN A 153 7.66 -8.09 -6.93
CA ASN A 153 7.82 -6.64 -7.02
C ASN A 153 7.29 -5.96 -5.76
N ALA A 154 7.83 -4.77 -5.49
CA ALA A 154 7.47 -3.92 -4.36
C ALA A 154 7.39 -2.48 -4.84
N LEU A 155 6.26 -1.82 -4.56
CA LEU A 155 5.98 -0.47 -5.04
C LEU A 155 7.12 0.51 -4.71
N ARG A 156 7.54 0.56 -3.45
CA ARG A 156 8.63 1.47 -3.03
C ARG A 156 9.89 1.26 -3.86
N ARG A 157 10.28 -0.01 -4.05
CA ARG A 157 11.49 -0.38 -4.79
C ARG A 157 11.38 -0.01 -6.26
N ASP A 158 10.24 -0.29 -6.88
CA ASP A 158 10.02 -0.05 -8.29
C ASP A 158 10.06 1.46 -8.58
N VAL A 159 9.38 2.28 -7.76
CA VAL A 159 9.37 3.74 -7.89
C VAL A 159 10.76 4.33 -7.62
N GLN A 160 11.46 3.84 -6.60
CA GLN A 160 12.82 4.28 -6.32
C GLN A 160 13.76 3.96 -7.50
N HIS A 161 13.67 2.76 -8.06
CA HIS A 161 14.48 2.35 -9.20
C HIS A 161 14.16 3.19 -10.46
N GLU A 162 12.89 3.51 -10.69
CA GLU A 162 12.48 4.39 -11.78
C GLU A 162 13.08 5.80 -11.60
N ASN A 163 13.01 6.36 -10.38
CA ASN A 163 13.59 7.67 -10.07
C ASN A 163 15.10 7.69 -10.32
N GLU A 164 15.82 6.67 -9.84
CA GLU A 164 17.26 6.52 -10.05
C GLU A 164 17.59 6.41 -11.55
N THR A 165 16.77 5.68 -12.31
CA THR A 165 16.93 5.51 -13.77
C THR A 165 16.70 6.82 -14.52
N LEU A 166 15.68 7.60 -14.14
CA LEU A 166 15.40 8.91 -14.74
C LEU A 166 16.54 9.90 -14.47
N LEU A 167 17.10 9.89 -13.25
CA LEU A 167 18.19 10.77 -12.86
C LEU A 167 19.54 10.38 -13.47
N ALA A 168 19.82 9.08 -13.62
CA ALA A 168 21.06 8.58 -14.20
C ALA A 168 21.11 8.75 -15.73
N ARG A 169 19.97 8.99 -16.38
CA ARG A 169 19.88 9.13 -17.83
C ARG A 169 20.66 10.38 -18.28
N PRO A 170 21.70 10.24 -19.13
CA PRO A 170 22.41 11.40 -19.62
C PRO A 170 21.45 12.30 -20.41
N ARG A 171 21.52 13.61 -20.18
CA ARG A 171 20.82 14.63 -20.99
C ARG A 171 21.46 14.69 -22.39
N THR A 172 21.33 13.65 -23.20
CA THR A 172 21.89 13.64 -24.55
C THR A 172 21.03 14.49 -25.49
N SER A 173 21.50 15.73 -25.65
CA SER A 173 21.31 16.72 -26.72
C SER A 173 19.90 17.04 -27.21
N SER A 174 19.31 18.08 -26.63
CA SER A 174 18.58 19.07 -27.40
C SER A 174 19.61 19.90 -28.19
N GLY A 175 19.74 19.67 -29.49
CA GLY A 175 20.50 20.55 -30.39
C GLY A 175 21.76 19.92 -31.00
N THR A 176 21.62 19.41 -32.22
CA THR A 176 22.28 19.95 -33.43
C THR A 176 21.82 19.08 -34.59
N THR A 177 20.79 19.52 -35.30
CA THR A 177 20.50 19.01 -36.64
C THR A 177 21.61 19.54 -37.55
N THR A 178 22.70 18.79 -37.70
CA THR A 178 23.68 19.08 -38.75
C THR A 178 23.02 18.81 -40.08
N ARG A 179 22.52 19.87 -40.72
CA ARG A 179 22.04 19.86 -42.09
C ARG A 179 23.25 19.51 -42.98
N ALA A 180 23.32 18.26 -43.43
CA ALA A 180 24.29 17.85 -44.43
C ALA A 180 24.06 18.68 -45.70
N ALA A 181 25.05 19.49 -46.07
CA ALA A 181 25.09 20.16 -47.36
C ALA A 181 25.33 19.09 -48.45
N SER A 182 24.49 19.10 -49.48
CA SER A 182 24.72 18.30 -50.69
C SER A 182 25.93 18.84 -51.45
N PRO A 183 26.85 17.99 -51.94
CA PRO A 183 27.92 18.41 -52.84
C PRO A 183 27.39 18.70 -54.27
N PRO A 184 28.17 19.44 -55.08
CA PRO A 184 27.75 19.95 -56.40
C PRO A 184 27.55 18.88 -57.47
#